data_AF-A0A7U9NI88-F1
#
_entry.id   AF-A0A7U9NI88-F1
#
_cell.length_a   1.000
_cell.length_b   1.000
_cell.length_c   1.000
_cell.angle_alpha   90.00
_cell.angle_beta   90.00
_cell.angle_gamma   90.00
#
_symmetry.space_group_name_H-M   'P 1'
#
loop_
_entity.id
_entity.type
_entity.pdbx_description
1 polymer ?
#
loop_
_entity_poly.entity_id
_entity_poly.type
_entity_poly.pdbx_seq_one_letter_code
_entity_poly.pdbx_strand_id
1 'polypeptide(L)'
;MELWARLLVYNFCTIITGHAVIRRRGRKHPLQVNYSAAYKACRHFLHLHNGESPPDIESLIEKNTLPIRPDRKYARQHRFRVPVSFTYRFA
;
A
#
# COMPACT_ATOMS: atom_id res chain seq x y z
N MET A 1 -22.72 -8.09 9.51
CA MET A 1 -22.63 -6.81 8.78
C MET A 1 -21.20 -6.41 8.39
N GLU A 2 -20.15 -6.90 9.07
CA GLU A 2 -18.76 -6.48 8.80
C GLU A 2 -18.16 -6.97 7.46
N LEU A 3 -18.61 -8.12 6.94
CA LEU A 3 -18.10 -8.67 5.67
C LEU A 3 -18.36 -7.72 4.50
N TRP A 4 -19.56 -7.15 4.44
CA TRP A 4 -19.96 -6.20 3.40
C TRP A 4 -19.17 -4.89 3.48
N ALA A 5 -18.91 -4.39 4.68
CA ALA A 5 -18.06 -3.22 4.87
C ALA A 5 -16.63 -3.47 4.38
N ARG A 6 -16.05 -4.64 4.69
CA ARG A 6 -14.71 -5.04 4.20
C ARG A 6 -14.68 -5.15 2.68
N LEU A 7 -15.70 -5.78 2.07
CA LEU A 7 -15.86 -5.87 0.63
C LEU A 7 -15.97 -4.51 -0.04
N LEU A 8 -16.76 -3.60 0.54
CA LEU A 8 -16.96 -2.26 0.00
C LEU A 8 -15.67 -1.44 0.03
N VAL A 9 -14.94 -1.46 1.15
CA VAL A 9 -13.63 -0.79 1.25
C VAL A 9 -12.62 -1.42 0.29
N TYR A 10 -12.59 -2.75 0.17
CA TYR A 10 -11.70 -3.44 -0.77
C TYR A 10 -12.00 -3.05 -2.22
N ASN A 11 -13.28 -3.04 -2.63
CA ASN A 11 -13.70 -2.66 -3.96
C ASN A 11 -13.35 -1.19 -4.26
N PHE A 12 -13.63 -0.30 -3.31
CA PHE A 12 -13.26 1.11 -3.40
C PHE A 12 -11.74 1.29 -3.59
N CYS A 13 -10.92 0.68 -2.72
CA CYS A 13 -9.46 0.77 -2.83
C CYS A 13 -8.95 0.19 -4.15
N THR A 14 -9.54 -0.91 -4.63
CA THR A 14 -9.20 -1.55 -5.91
C THR A 14 -9.43 -0.62 -7.09
N ILE A 15 -10.57 0.08 -7.11
CA ILE A 15 -10.91 1.03 -8.19
C ILE A 15 -9.94 2.21 -8.20
N ILE A 16 -9.69 2.84 -7.03
CA ILE A 16 -8.79 3.99 -6.91
C ILE A 16 -7.35 3.63 -7.30
N THR A 17 -6.86 2.47 -6.84
CA THR A 17 -5.52 2.01 -7.21
C THR A 17 -5.41 1.68 -8.70
N GLY A 18 -6.46 1.15 -9.33
CA GLY A 18 -6.53 0.96 -10.78
C GLY A 18 -6.38 2.28 -11.54
N HIS A 19 -7.11 3.32 -11.14
CA HIS A 19 -7.04 4.65 -11.77
C HIS A 19 -5.64 5.28 -11.65
N ALA A 20 -5.03 5.19 -10.46
CA ALA A 20 -3.67 5.68 -10.20
C ALA A 20 -2.59 4.95 -11.02
N VAL A 21 -2.81 3.67 -11.37
CA VAL A 21 -1.90 2.89 -12.25
C VAL A 21 -2.04 3.30 -13.71
N ILE A 22 -3.27 3.54 -14.19
CA ILE A 22 -3.55 3.96 -15.57
C ILE A 22 -2.84 5.29 -15.88
N ARG A 23 -2.84 6.23 -14.93
CA ARG A 23 -2.16 7.54 -15.08
C ARG A 23 -0.64 7.44 -15.27
N ARG A 24 -0.01 6.28 -15.03
CA ARG A 24 1.44 6.07 -15.16
C ARG A 24 1.91 5.29 -16.36
N ARG A 25 1.04 5.06 -17.34
CA ARG A 25 1.39 4.36 -18.57
C ARG A 25 2.48 5.16 -19.31
N GLY A 26 3.71 4.64 -19.37
CA GLY A 26 4.85 5.29 -20.05
C GLY A 26 6.22 5.18 -19.38
N ARG A 27 6.37 4.53 -18.21
CA ARG A 27 7.67 4.34 -17.54
C ARG A 27 8.38 3.06 -17.99
N LYS A 28 9.73 3.09 -18.02
CA LYS A 28 10.63 1.97 -18.41
C LYS A 28 10.37 0.65 -17.67
N HIS A 29 9.90 0.71 -16.43
CA HIS A 29 9.69 -0.45 -15.57
C HIS A 29 8.23 -0.53 -15.14
N PRO A 30 7.66 -1.75 -14.99
CA PRO A 30 6.36 -1.92 -14.36
C PRO A 30 6.42 -1.41 -12.92
N LEU A 31 5.35 -0.78 -12.44
CA LEU A 31 5.28 -0.21 -11.11
C LEU A 31 4.39 -1.05 -10.19
N GLN A 32 4.85 -1.26 -8.96
CA GLN A 32 4.09 -1.91 -7.90
C GLN A 32 3.54 -0.87 -6.94
N VAL A 33 2.22 -0.85 -6.81
CA VAL A 33 1.54 -0.01 -5.81
C VAL A 33 1.76 -0.59 -4.43
N ASN A 34 2.05 0.27 -3.45
CA ASN A 34 2.05 -0.11 -2.06
C ASN A 34 0.60 -0.17 -1.54
N TYR A 35 0.02 -1.37 -1.55
CA TYR A 35 -1.36 -1.60 -1.12
C TYR A 35 -1.63 -1.16 0.32
N SER A 36 -0.67 -1.32 1.24
CA SER A 36 -0.83 -0.88 2.63
C SER A 36 -0.94 0.64 2.73
N ALA A 37 -0.13 1.37 1.96
CA ALA A 37 -0.22 2.83 1.90
C ALA A 37 -1.53 3.30 1.23
N ALA A 38 -1.93 2.65 0.13
CA ALA A 38 -3.17 2.96 -0.55
C ALA A 38 -4.40 2.72 0.32
N TYR A 39 -4.44 1.61 1.07
CA TYR A 39 -5.53 1.30 2.00
C TYR A 39 -5.59 2.31 3.15
N LYS A 40 -4.44 2.71 3.71
CA LYS A 40 -4.39 3.75 4.74
C LYS A 40 -4.93 5.08 4.22
N ALA A 41 -4.56 5.48 3.00
CA ALA A 41 -5.05 6.69 2.37
C ALA A 41 -6.57 6.65 2.13
N CYS A 42 -7.08 5.54 1.57
CA CYS A 42 -8.51 5.35 1.34
C CYS A 42 -9.30 5.33 2.65
N ARG A 43 -8.79 4.65 3.68
CA ARG A 43 -9.43 4.61 4.98
C ARG A 43 -9.44 5.97 5.66
N HIS A 44 -8.34 6.72 5.55
CA HIS A 44 -8.28 8.09 6.07
C HIS A 44 -9.33 8.96 5.39
N PHE A 45 -9.43 8.92 4.06
CA PHE A 45 -10.45 9.64 3.30
C PHE A 45 -11.88 9.33 3.74
N LEU A 46 -12.20 8.04 3.92
CA LEU A 46 -13.53 7.62 4.39
C LEU A 46 -13.82 8.03 5.85
N HIS A 47 -12.78 8.28 6.64
CA HIS A 47 -12.89 8.74 8.03
C HIS A 47 -12.90 10.27 8.17
N LEU A 48 -12.67 11.04 7.10
CA LEU A 48 -12.71 12.49 7.18
C LEU A 48 -14.13 12.94 7.50
N HIS A 49 -14.25 13.75 8.55
CA HIS A 49 -15.49 14.44 8.88
C HIS A 49 -15.51 15.82 8.20
N ASN A 50 -16.72 16.38 8.05
CA ASN A 50 -17.14 17.49 7.18
C ASN A 50 -16.39 18.85 7.25
N GLY A 51 -15.19 18.93 7.82
CA GLY A 51 -14.38 20.15 7.95
C GLY A 51 -12.95 20.07 7.39
N GLU A 52 -12.47 18.90 6.97
CA GLU A 52 -11.10 18.75 6.46
C GLU A 52 -11.05 18.71 4.93
N SER A 53 -10.09 19.42 4.34
CA SER A 53 -9.90 19.42 2.89
C SER A 53 -9.57 17.99 2.43
N PRO A 54 -10.31 17.43 1.45
CA PRO A 54 -10.08 16.06 1.02
C PRO A 54 -8.65 15.92 0.46
N PRO A 55 -7.82 15.02 1.01
CA PRO A 55 -6.48 14.79 0.53
C PRO A 55 -6.55 14.18 -0.86
N ASP A 56 -5.64 14.58 -1.74
CA ASP A 56 -5.48 13.97 -3.05
C ASP A 56 -4.92 12.54 -2.90
N ILE A 57 -5.84 11.58 -2.80
CA ILE A 57 -5.53 10.17 -2.56
C ILE A 57 -4.68 9.62 -3.71
N GLU A 58 -4.96 10.04 -4.94
CA GLU A 58 -4.29 9.57 -6.14
C GLU A 58 -2.80 9.97 -6.15
N SER A 59 -2.46 11.21 -5.80
CA SER A 59 -1.09 11.70 -5.67
C SER A 59 -0.38 11.04 -4.48
N LEU A 60 -1.08 10.76 -3.39
CA LEU A 60 -0.48 10.07 -2.25
C LEU A 60 -0.12 8.63 -2.59
N ILE A 61 -1.04 7.91 -3.25
CA ILE A 61 -0.75 6.60 -3.86
C ILE A 61 0.36 6.77 -4.89
N GLU A 62 0.39 7.91 -5.59
CA GLU A 62 1.39 8.16 -6.62
C GLU A 62 2.82 8.10 -6.05
N LYS A 63 3.02 8.85 -4.97
CA LYS A 63 4.30 8.98 -4.26
C LYS A 63 4.79 7.67 -3.65
N ASN A 64 3.87 6.77 -3.28
CA ASN A 64 4.19 5.53 -2.56
C ASN A 64 4.43 4.29 -3.44
N THR A 65 4.42 4.43 -4.76
CA THR A 65 4.59 3.31 -5.69
C THR A 65 6.06 3.14 -6.07
N LEU A 66 6.50 1.88 -6.07
CA LEU A 66 7.88 1.51 -6.34
C LEU A 66 8.01 0.84 -7.71
N PRO A 67 9.07 1.10 -8.49
CA PRO A 67 9.31 0.36 -9.72
C PRO A 67 9.75 -1.08 -9.41
N ILE A 68 9.12 -2.04 -10.08
CA ILE A 68 9.55 -3.44 -10.10
C ILE A 68 10.73 -3.52 -11.08
N ARG A 69 11.85 -4.04 -10.60
CA ARG A 69 13.06 -4.25 -11.40
C ARG A 69 13.20 -5.77 -11.59
N PRO A 70 12.75 -6.34 -12.73
CA PRO A 70 12.84 -7.78 -12.96
C PRO A 70 14.30 -8.22 -13.10
N ASP A 71 15.14 -7.42 -13.75
CA ASP A 71 16.57 -7.68 -13.91
C ASP A 71 17.37 -7.07 -12.74
N ARG A 72 17.45 -7.81 -11.63
CA ARG A 72 18.30 -7.45 -10.49
C ARG A 72 19.54 -8.34 -10.51
N LYS A 73 20.72 -7.74 -10.68
CA LYS A 73 22.02 -8.44 -10.54
C LYS A 73 22.13 -9.24 -9.22
N TYR A 74 21.50 -8.75 -8.16
CA TYR A 74 21.35 -9.44 -6.88
C TYR A 74 19.88 -9.48 -6.47
N ALA A 75 19.28 -10.67 -6.45
CA ALA A 75 17.93 -10.87 -5.98
C ALA A 75 17.81 -10.53 -4.49
N ARG A 76 16.68 -9.94 -4.06
CA ARG A 76 16.38 -9.81 -2.64
C ARG A 76 16.05 -11.19 -2.08
N GLN A 77 17.04 -11.82 -1.47
CA GLN A 77 16.84 -13.02 -0.68
C GLN A 77 16.16 -12.61 0.62
N HIS A 78 14.89 -12.97 0.80
CA HIS A 78 14.22 -12.85 2.09
C HIS A 78 14.85 -13.87 3.03
N ARG A 79 15.95 -13.49 3.70
CA ARG A 79 16.59 -14.33 4.70
C ARG A 79 15.58 -14.60 5.80
N PHE A 80 15.20 -15.86 5.97
CA PHE A 80 14.45 -16.30 7.12
C PHE A 80 15.27 -16.00 8.37
N ARG A 81 14.82 -15.04 9.19
CA ARG A 81 15.43 -14.76 10.47
C ARG A 81 14.82 -15.71 11.47
N VAL A 82 15.64 -16.62 12.00
CA VAL A 82 15.21 -17.54 13.05
C VAL A 82 14.69 -16.71 14.24
N PRO A 83 13.53 -17.03 14.81
CA PRO A 83 13.05 -16.35 16.01
C PRO A 83 14.05 -16.56 17.14
N VAL A 84 14.63 -15.47 17.63
CA VAL A 84 15.52 -15.50 18.79
C VAL A 84 14.66 -15.35 20.02
N SER A 85 14.62 -16.36 20.89
CA SER A 85 13.96 -16.28 22.19
C SER A 85 14.73 -15.32 23.09
N PHE A 86 14.12 -14.20 23.45
CA PHE A 86 14.67 -13.29 24.46
C PHE A 86 14.38 -13.88 25.85
N THR A 87 15.32 -14.65 26.40
CA THR A 87 15.23 -15.11 27.79
C THR A 87 15.66 -13.97 28.71
N TYR A 88 14.71 -13.14 29.12
CA TYR A 88 14.93 -12.15 30.17
C TYR A 88 15.12 -12.89 31.51
N ARG A 89 16.28 -12.72 32.14
CA ARG A 89 16.48 -13.12 33.53
C ARG A 89 16.44 -11.86 34.39
N PHE A 90 15.43 -11.79 35.25
CA PHE A 90 15.38 -10.84 36.35
C PHE A 90 16.20 -11.44 37.49
N ALA A 91 17.18 -10.68 38.00
CA ALA A 91 17.98 -11.02 39.17
C ALA A 91 17.59 -10.12 40.33
#